data_AF-A0A0M8N0D6-F1
#
_entry.id   AF-A0A0M8N0D6-F1
#
_cell.length_a   1.000
_cell.length_b   1.000
_cell.length_c   1.000
_cell.angle_alpha   90.00
_cell.angle_beta   90.00
_cell.angle_gamma   90.00
#
_symmetry.space_group_name_H-M   'P 1'
#
loop_
_entity.id
_entity.type
_entity.pdbx_description
1 polymer ?
#
loop_
_entity_poly.entity_id
_entity_poly.type
_entity_poly.pdbx_seq_one_letter_code
_entity_poly.pdbx_strand_id
1 'polypeptide(L)'
;MAEVNITKSAANHVEDTLGEGAVIDAKHASDEEHSQTLLQALKANRKAVLWSMLISMSIVMEGYDTILMGNFFGYPQFAKKYGQDFGGDIGYQIPTHWQTALNMGSTCGCVVGGILNGYLISMFGYRWVMVGALFLMNAFIFIVFFANSTAVLLTGQILCGLSWGVFAIAGPSYASEVCPTNLRGYLTIYVNLCWAIGQFIAAGVLEGLVSRQDQWAYRIPFAVQWAWPLPLMIVCYFAPESPWYLVRKDRLDDARHSLGRLGGAKTADQISGQLAMMVHTVKIESQVTEDTTYLECFRGADLRRTEICCVSFFGQILSGSSFAYSPSYFFTTAGMAASHAYQLNLGVTAIAFVGTICSWWLITHFGRRTLYVTGQGVLCVTLFIIGIINAATDSKSAIWAEAAFCIFWSLTYALTVGPIAYAVVSETSSVRLRPLTISLARTAYQIINIVSQVLQPYFMNPTAWNASGKTGFFWGCTALGTFIWAYFRLPETRGRTYEELDILFEKRVPARKFASTHVDAYESPLAAPETEKN
;
A
#
# COMPACT_ATOMS: atom_id res chain seq x y z
N MET A 1 -27.49 -0.67 -25.87
CA MET A 1 -27.68 -1.92 -26.67
C MET A 1 -26.51 -2.89 -26.53
N ALA A 2 -25.25 -2.44 -26.60
CA ALA A 2 -24.08 -3.33 -26.44
C ALA A 2 -24.03 -4.03 -25.07
N GLU A 3 -24.27 -3.29 -23.98
CA GLU A 3 -24.22 -3.82 -22.60
C GLU A 3 -25.33 -4.86 -22.30
N VAL A 4 -26.51 -4.68 -22.89
CA VAL A 4 -27.65 -5.63 -22.81
C VAL A 4 -27.37 -6.91 -23.60
N ASN A 5 -26.60 -6.83 -24.69
CA ASN A 5 -26.18 -8.01 -25.46
C ASN A 5 -25.05 -8.78 -24.75
N ILE A 6 -24.13 -8.09 -24.08
CA ILE A 6 -23.05 -8.69 -23.29
C ILE A 6 -23.62 -9.48 -22.09
N THR A 7 -24.54 -8.87 -21.34
CA THR A 7 -25.20 -9.53 -20.19
C THR A 7 -26.02 -10.74 -20.60
N LYS A 8 -26.74 -10.70 -21.74
CA LYS A 8 -27.45 -11.87 -22.27
C LYS A 8 -26.50 -12.99 -22.75
N SER A 9 -25.39 -12.62 -23.39
CA SER A 9 -24.36 -13.58 -23.83
C SER A 9 -23.72 -14.30 -22.64
N ALA A 10 -23.41 -13.56 -21.57
CA ALA A 10 -22.87 -14.13 -20.35
C ALA A 10 -23.88 -15.03 -19.63
N ALA A 11 -25.15 -14.64 -19.55
CA ALA A 11 -26.21 -15.45 -18.95
C ALA A 11 -26.39 -16.80 -19.66
N ASN A 12 -26.46 -16.78 -21.00
CA ASN A 12 -26.58 -18.00 -21.81
C ASN A 12 -25.36 -18.93 -21.61
N HIS A 13 -24.15 -18.36 -21.53
CA HIS A 13 -22.94 -19.14 -21.30
C HIS A 13 -22.92 -19.84 -19.94
N VAL A 14 -23.47 -19.19 -18.90
CA VAL A 14 -23.55 -19.76 -17.55
C VAL A 14 -24.56 -20.90 -17.50
N GLU A 15 -25.70 -20.75 -18.18
CA GLU A 15 -26.68 -21.84 -18.32
C GLU A 15 -26.11 -23.02 -19.12
N ASP A 16 -25.36 -22.75 -20.19
CA ASP A 16 -24.68 -23.80 -20.98
C ASP A 16 -23.57 -24.52 -20.19
N THR A 17 -22.88 -23.82 -19.30
CA THR A 17 -21.70 -24.37 -18.59
C THR A 17 -22.07 -25.06 -17.27
N LEU A 18 -23.14 -24.60 -16.59
CA LEU A 18 -23.49 -25.04 -15.23
C LEU A 18 -24.92 -25.58 -15.10
N GLY A 19 -25.72 -25.52 -16.16
CA GLY A 19 -27.10 -26.02 -16.21
C GLY A 19 -28.18 -24.96 -16.02
N GLU A 20 -29.43 -25.31 -16.35
CA GLU A 20 -30.61 -24.44 -16.19
C GLU A 20 -30.81 -24.02 -14.72
N GLY A 21 -30.96 -22.72 -14.46
CA GLY A 21 -31.17 -22.14 -13.12
C GLY A 21 -29.95 -21.45 -12.50
N ALA A 22 -28.76 -21.65 -13.07
CA ALA A 22 -27.50 -21.07 -12.56
C ALA A 22 -27.49 -19.52 -12.52
N VAL A 23 -28.27 -18.86 -13.37
CA VAL A 23 -28.41 -17.38 -13.40
C VAL A 23 -29.24 -16.86 -12.22
N ILE A 24 -30.21 -17.64 -11.75
CA ILE A 24 -31.05 -17.29 -10.59
C ILE A 24 -30.25 -17.47 -9.30
N ASP A 25 -29.52 -18.57 -9.19
CA ASP A 25 -28.60 -18.83 -8.07
C ASP A 25 -27.50 -17.78 -7.99
N ALA A 26 -27.03 -17.32 -9.16
CA ALA A 26 -26.06 -16.26 -9.26
C ALA A 26 -26.59 -14.95 -8.64
N LYS A 27 -27.80 -14.55 -9.04
CA LYS A 27 -28.47 -13.35 -8.52
C LYS A 27 -28.73 -13.42 -7.02
N HIS A 28 -29.20 -14.56 -6.52
CA HIS A 28 -29.42 -14.78 -5.08
C HIS A 28 -28.12 -14.67 -4.27
N ALA A 29 -27.01 -15.21 -4.76
CA ALA A 29 -25.72 -15.11 -4.07
C ALA A 29 -25.19 -13.67 -4.00
N SER A 30 -25.43 -12.86 -5.04
CA SER A 30 -25.03 -11.44 -5.08
C SER A 30 -25.83 -10.61 -4.06
N ASP A 31 -27.13 -10.81 -3.98
CA ASP A 31 -28.02 -10.10 -3.05
C ASP A 31 -27.74 -10.50 -1.59
N GLU A 32 -27.39 -11.77 -1.35
CA GLU A 32 -27.00 -12.28 -0.03
C GLU A 32 -25.63 -11.73 0.41
N GLU A 33 -24.71 -11.46 -0.52
CA GLU A 33 -23.43 -10.81 -0.20
C GLU A 33 -23.60 -9.31 0.14
N HIS A 34 -24.48 -8.60 -0.58
CA HIS A 34 -24.75 -7.18 -0.33
C HIS A 34 -25.54 -6.90 0.96
N SER A 35 -26.34 -7.84 1.44
CA SER A 35 -27.18 -7.68 2.64
C SER A 35 -26.46 -8.00 3.97
N GLN A 36 -25.25 -8.55 3.95
CA GLN A 36 -24.53 -8.95 5.16
C GLN A 36 -23.87 -7.78 5.89
N THR A 37 -24.16 -7.65 7.19
CA THR A 37 -23.43 -6.72 8.08
C THR A 37 -21.97 -7.16 8.29
N LEU A 38 -21.07 -6.22 8.61
CA LEU A 38 -19.62 -6.45 8.78
C LEU A 38 -19.29 -7.63 9.72
N LEU A 39 -19.95 -7.70 10.89
CA LEU A 39 -19.75 -8.77 11.88
C LEU A 39 -20.27 -10.13 11.37
N GLN A 40 -21.37 -10.13 10.62
CA GLN A 40 -21.91 -11.35 10.01
C GLN A 40 -21.00 -11.84 8.88
N ALA A 41 -20.50 -10.94 8.02
CA ALA A 41 -19.58 -11.26 6.93
C ALA A 41 -18.24 -11.81 7.46
N LEU A 42 -17.71 -11.23 8.55
CA LEU A 42 -16.47 -11.69 9.19
C LEU A 42 -16.64 -13.08 9.82
N LYS A 43 -17.78 -13.33 10.48
CA LYS A 43 -18.08 -14.62 11.11
C LYS A 43 -18.34 -15.72 10.06
N ALA A 44 -19.06 -15.40 8.99
CA ALA A 44 -19.35 -16.33 7.90
C ALA A 44 -18.09 -16.71 7.11
N ASN A 45 -17.19 -15.77 6.87
CA ASN A 45 -16.00 -15.96 6.02
C ASN A 45 -14.68 -16.02 6.83
N ARG A 46 -14.73 -16.46 8.10
CA ARG A 46 -13.56 -16.47 9.00
C ARG A 46 -12.30 -17.13 8.43
N LYS A 47 -12.46 -18.21 7.65
CA LYS A 47 -11.34 -18.94 7.03
C LYS A 47 -10.70 -18.10 5.93
N ALA A 48 -11.51 -17.49 5.06
CA ALA A 48 -11.04 -16.60 4.00
C ALA A 48 -10.30 -15.37 4.56
N VAL A 49 -10.87 -14.74 5.60
CA VAL A 49 -10.23 -13.61 6.29
C VAL A 49 -8.91 -14.03 6.94
N LEU A 50 -8.85 -15.19 7.60
CA LEU A 50 -7.62 -15.68 8.22
C LEU A 50 -6.52 -15.97 7.19
N TRP A 51 -6.82 -16.66 6.09
CA TRP A 51 -5.84 -16.88 5.02
C TRP A 51 -5.36 -15.58 4.39
N SER A 52 -6.28 -14.64 4.16
CA SER A 52 -5.98 -13.33 3.60
C SER A 52 -5.08 -12.49 4.51
N MET A 53 -5.36 -12.44 5.82
CA MET A 53 -4.51 -11.77 6.79
C MET A 53 -3.11 -12.39 6.84
N LEU A 54 -3.01 -13.72 6.88
CA LEU A 54 -1.72 -14.40 6.95
C LEU A 54 -0.87 -14.20 5.68
N ILE A 55 -1.47 -14.23 4.49
CA ILE A 55 -0.73 -13.94 3.24
C ILE A 55 -0.31 -12.47 3.20
N SER A 56 -1.14 -11.56 3.70
CA SER A 56 -0.81 -10.13 3.78
C SER A 56 0.30 -9.82 4.79
N MET A 57 0.59 -10.71 5.76
CA MET A 57 1.77 -10.59 6.64
C MET A 57 3.09 -10.66 5.86
N SER A 58 3.12 -11.13 4.62
CA SER A 58 4.32 -11.01 3.77
C SER A 58 4.81 -9.57 3.60
N ILE A 59 3.90 -8.61 3.69
CA ILE A 59 4.17 -7.18 3.60
C ILE A 59 4.89 -6.64 4.86
N VAL A 60 4.79 -7.34 6.00
CA VAL A 60 5.57 -7.01 7.21
C VAL A 60 7.07 -7.04 6.92
N MET A 61 7.52 -7.93 6.02
CA MET A 61 8.93 -8.02 5.63
C MET A 61 9.38 -6.78 4.85
N GLU A 62 8.53 -6.28 3.94
CA GLU A 62 8.78 -5.05 3.20
C GLU A 62 8.85 -3.85 4.17
N GLY A 63 7.89 -3.75 5.09
CA GLY A 63 7.89 -2.74 6.15
C GLY A 63 9.13 -2.80 7.06
N TYR A 64 9.63 -4.00 7.37
CA TYR A 64 10.84 -4.18 8.17
C TYR A 64 12.09 -3.63 7.46
N ASP A 65 12.31 -3.98 6.19
CA ASP A 65 13.52 -3.57 5.47
C ASP A 65 13.52 -2.07 5.09
N THR A 66 12.35 -1.53 4.75
CA THR A 66 12.24 -0.12 4.29
C THR A 66 12.79 0.91 5.25
N ILE A 67 12.72 0.66 6.58
CA ILE A 67 13.36 1.54 7.56
C ILE A 67 14.73 1.02 8.01
N LEU A 68 15.05 -0.25 7.77
CA LEU A 68 16.28 -0.88 8.24
C LEU A 68 17.52 -0.20 7.64
N MET A 69 17.54 0.05 6.33
CA MET A 69 18.72 0.66 5.67
C MET A 69 18.95 2.10 6.08
N GLY A 70 17.91 2.93 6.10
CA GLY A 70 18.02 4.32 6.56
C GLY A 70 18.55 4.39 8.00
N ASN A 71 18.09 3.50 8.87
CA ASN A 71 18.54 3.44 10.26
C ASN A 71 19.95 2.88 10.42
N PHE A 72 20.41 2.00 9.52
CA PHE A 72 21.77 1.48 9.56
C PHE A 72 22.84 2.51 9.27
N PHE A 73 22.52 3.59 8.55
CA PHE A 73 23.48 4.67 8.32
C PHE A 73 23.87 5.40 9.61
N GLY A 74 22.96 5.45 10.58
CA GLY A 74 23.25 5.96 11.92
C GLY A 74 23.94 4.95 12.85
N TYR A 75 24.09 3.68 12.44
CA TYR A 75 24.60 2.62 13.30
C TYR A 75 26.14 2.62 13.30
N PRO A 76 26.80 2.83 14.45
CA PRO A 76 28.26 3.01 14.49
C PRO A 76 29.04 1.84 13.89
N GLN A 77 28.61 0.61 14.17
CA GLN A 77 29.29 -0.60 13.69
C GLN A 77 29.08 -0.85 12.18
N PHE A 78 27.94 -0.43 11.64
CA PHE A 78 27.65 -0.53 10.22
C PHE A 78 28.46 0.51 9.43
N ALA A 79 28.50 1.75 9.94
CA ALA A 79 29.32 2.82 9.37
C ALA A 79 30.82 2.49 9.42
N LYS A 80 31.32 1.84 10.47
CA LYS A 80 32.72 1.38 10.53
C LYS A 80 33.07 0.32 9.48
N LYS A 81 32.16 -0.59 9.15
CA LYS A 81 32.42 -1.69 8.20
C LYS A 81 32.31 -1.24 6.74
N TYR A 82 31.28 -0.47 6.42
CA TYR A 82 30.92 -0.13 5.04
C TYR A 82 31.14 1.34 4.68
N GLY A 83 31.45 2.17 5.67
CA GLY A 83 31.73 3.59 5.49
C GLY A 83 33.22 3.88 5.33
N GLN A 84 33.51 5.15 5.14
CA GLN A 84 34.85 5.72 5.07
C GLN A 84 35.03 6.68 6.25
N ASP A 85 36.27 6.82 6.72
CA ASP A 85 36.62 7.80 7.74
C ASP A 85 36.77 9.17 7.08
N PHE A 86 35.91 10.11 7.45
CA PHE A 86 35.94 11.48 6.93
C PHE A 86 36.74 12.44 7.83
N GLY A 87 37.27 11.96 8.97
CA GLY A 87 38.06 12.75 9.92
C GLY A 87 37.26 13.81 10.70
N GLY A 88 37.86 14.32 11.79
CA GLY A 88 37.25 15.35 12.65
C GLY A 88 36.07 14.85 13.50
N ASP A 89 35.11 15.74 13.81
CA ASP A 89 33.91 15.44 14.60
C ASP A 89 32.85 14.61 13.84
N ILE A 90 33.06 14.35 12.54
CA ILE A 90 32.10 13.71 11.62
C ILE A 90 32.18 12.17 11.69
N GLY A 91 33.37 11.63 11.98
CA GLY A 91 33.62 10.20 12.15
C GLY A 91 33.44 9.34 10.89
N TYR A 92 33.14 8.05 11.10
CA TYR A 92 32.87 7.09 10.03
C TYR A 92 31.46 7.31 9.48
N GLN A 93 31.34 7.55 8.17
CA GLN A 93 30.05 7.64 7.49
C GLN A 93 30.06 6.89 6.17
N ILE A 94 28.89 6.44 5.73
CA ILE A 94 28.76 5.83 4.41
C ILE A 94 28.70 6.93 3.36
N PRO A 95 29.50 6.86 2.28
CA PRO A 95 29.43 7.85 1.22
C PRO A 95 28.01 8.00 0.66
N THR A 96 27.58 9.23 0.34
CA THR A 96 26.21 9.54 -0.11
C THR A 96 25.77 8.68 -1.29
N HIS A 97 26.67 8.42 -2.25
CA HIS A 97 26.35 7.58 -3.41
C HIS A 97 25.97 6.15 -3.02
N TRP A 98 26.63 5.56 -2.02
CA TRP A 98 26.27 4.25 -1.48
C TRP A 98 25.00 4.30 -0.63
N GLN A 99 24.79 5.35 0.16
CA GLN A 99 23.55 5.52 0.93
C GLN A 99 22.33 5.59 0.00
N THR A 100 22.43 6.39 -1.06
CA THR A 100 21.41 6.49 -2.09
C THR A 100 21.25 5.15 -2.80
N ALA A 101 22.35 4.53 -3.28
CA ALA A 101 22.27 3.25 -3.98
C ALA A 101 21.60 2.15 -3.14
N LEU A 102 21.93 2.04 -1.85
CA LEU A 102 21.37 1.02 -0.96
C LEU A 102 19.87 1.24 -0.70
N ASN A 103 19.40 2.48 -0.50
CA ASN A 103 17.96 2.77 -0.37
C ASN A 103 17.20 2.61 -1.69
N MET A 104 17.84 2.99 -2.80
CA MET A 104 17.27 2.87 -4.14
C MET A 104 17.19 1.43 -4.61
N GLY A 105 18.19 0.62 -4.27
CA GLY A 105 18.37 -0.72 -4.80
C GLY A 105 17.13 -1.59 -4.54
N SER A 106 16.65 -1.61 -3.30
CA SER A 106 15.43 -2.31 -2.92
C SER A 106 14.20 -1.78 -3.65
N THR A 107 14.06 -0.46 -3.76
CA THR A 107 12.92 0.18 -4.43
C THR A 107 12.88 -0.14 -5.94
N CYS A 108 14.03 -0.08 -6.61
CA CYS A 108 14.17 -0.45 -8.03
C CYS A 108 13.84 -1.95 -8.23
N GLY A 109 14.32 -2.81 -7.33
CA GLY A 109 13.95 -4.21 -7.29
C GLY A 109 12.43 -4.39 -7.15
N CYS A 110 11.78 -3.66 -6.25
CA CYS A 110 10.32 -3.74 -6.06
C CYS A 110 9.54 -3.38 -7.32
N VAL A 111 9.98 -2.37 -8.09
CA VAL A 111 9.33 -2.00 -9.35
C VAL A 111 9.41 -3.14 -10.36
N VAL A 112 10.60 -3.71 -10.55
CA VAL A 112 10.80 -4.83 -11.49
C VAL A 112 10.02 -6.06 -11.04
N GLY A 113 10.09 -6.38 -9.73
CA GLY A 113 9.35 -7.49 -9.12
C GLY A 113 7.84 -7.35 -9.28
N GLY A 114 7.31 -6.13 -9.12
CA GLY A 114 5.89 -5.86 -9.30
C GLY A 114 5.41 -6.06 -10.74
N ILE A 115 6.21 -5.67 -11.73
CA ILE A 115 5.90 -5.91 -13.16
C ILE A 115 5.93 -7.42 -13.45
N LEU A 116 6.97 -8.12 -13.00
CA LEU A 116 7.10 -9.57 -13.16
C LEU A 116 5.93 -10.32 -12.50
N ASN A 117 5.46 -9.84 -11.36
CA ASN A 117 4.36 -10.45 -10.62
C ASN A 117 3.07 -10.56 -11.46
N GLY A 118 2.72 -9.55 -12.25
CA GLY A 118 1.54 -9.60 -13.11
C GLY A 118 1.59 -10.75 -14.13
N TYR A 119 2.77 -11.01 -14.68
CA TYR A 119 2.99 -12.13 -15.60
C TYR A 119 3.06 -13.48 -14.88
N LEU A 120 3.75 -13.53 -13.74
CA LEU A 120 3.95 -14.77 -12.99
C LEU A 120 2.64 -15.28 -12.37
N ILE A 121 1.82 -14.40 -11.77
CA ILE A 121 0.54 -14.79 -11.16
C ILE A 121 -0.42 -15.31 -12.22
N SER A 122 -0.50 -14.63 -13.37
CA SER A 122 -1.39 -15.06 -14.45
C SER A 122 -0.97 -16.40 -15.06
N MET A 123 0.30 -16.80 -14.97
CA MET A 123 0.78 -18.09 -15.46
C MET A 123 0.72 -19.21 -14.41
N PHE A 124 1.19 -18.95 -13.19
CA PHE A 124 1.44 -19.98 -12.17
C PHE A 124 0.46 -19.95 -10.99
N GLY A 125 -0.37 -18.91 -10.85
CA GLY A 125 -1.30 -18.73 -9.72
C GLY A 125 -0.65 -18.06 -8.51
N TYR A 126 -1.48 -17.55 -7.60
CA TYR A 126 -1.00 -16.78 -6.44
C TYR A 126 -0.19 -17.64 -5.49
N ARG A 127 -0.61 -18.89 -5.27
CA ARG A 127 0.00 -19.79 -4.29
C ARG A 127 1.45 -20.09 -4.63
N TRP A 128 1.70 -20.52 -5.87
CA TRP A 128 3.03 -20.95 -6.30
C TRP A 128 4.00 -19.78 -6.49
N VAL A 129 3.50 -18.64 -6.95
CA VAL A 129 4.31 -17.42 -7.05
C VAL A 129 4.73 -16.93 -5.67
N MET A 130 3.81 -16.91 -4.69
CA MET A 130 4.13 -16.57 -3.30
C MET A 130 5.19 -17.51 -2.71
N VAL A 131 5.02 -18.84 -2.86
CA VAL A 131 5.98 -19.82 -2.34
C VAL A 131 7.36 -19.65 -3.01
N GLY A 132 7.40 -19.47 -4.33
CA GLY A 132 8.65 -19.24 -5.07
C GLY A 132 9.35 -17.95 -4.64
N ALA A 133 8.61 -16.85 -4.49
CA ALA A 133 9.15 -15.57 -4.03
C ALA A 133 9.65 -15.63 -2.58
N LEU A 134 8.97 -16.36 -1.69
CA LEU A 134 9.42 -16.60 -0.31
C LEU A 134 10.69 -17.46 -0.26
N PHE A 135 10.80 -18.47 -1.12
CA PHE A 135 12.03 -19.26 -1.25
C PHE A 135 13.21 -18.40 -1.73
N LEU A 136 13.00 -17.62 -2.80
CA LEU A 136 14.02 -16.68 -3.31
C LEU A 136 14.40 -15.63 -2.27
N MET A 137 13.44 -15.14 -1.48
CA MET A 137 13.71 -14.21 -0.39
C MET A 137 14.70 -14.78 0.62
N ASN A 138 14.58 -16.06 1.02
CA ASN A 138 15.54 -16.69 1.92
C ASN A 138 16.97 -16.69 1.33
N ALA A 139 17.09 -16.95 0.02
CA ALA A 139 18.36 -16.94 -0.68
C ALA A 139 18.95 -15.52 -0.80
N PHE A 140 18.13 -14.50 -1.02
CA PHE A 140 18.59 -13.12 -1.15
C PHE A 140 19.00 -12.53 0.21
N ILE A 141 18.27 -12.83 1.28
CA ILE A 141 18.68 -12.46 2.66
C ILE A 141 20.05 -13.06 2.99
N PHE A 142 20.36 -14.27 2.51
CA PHE A 142 21.68 -14.88 2.68
C PHE A 142 22.81 -14.05 2.06
N ILE A 143 22.59 -13.50 0.86
CA ILE A 143 23.56 -12.61 0.20
C ILE A 143 23.79 -11.35 1.04
N VAL A 144 22.71 -10.73 1.52
CA VAL A 144 22.76 -9.51 2.35
C VAL A 144 23.48 -9.76 3.68
N PHE A 145 23.18 -10.88 4.34
CA PHE A 145 23.78 -11.26 5.63
C PHE A 145 25.29 -11.52 5.54
N PHE A 146 25.74 -12.18 4.46
CA PHE A 146 27.16 -12.49 4.23
C PHE A 146 27.89 -11.45 3.36
N ALA A 147 27.30 -10.28 3.12
CA ALA A 147 27.92 -9.24 2.33
C ALA A 147 29.26 -8.79 2.94
N ASN A 148 30.32 -8.86 2.13
CA ASN A 148 31.68 -8.43 2.50
C ASN A 148 32.05 -7.07 1.88
N SER A 149 31.22 -6.55 0.95
CA SER A 149 31.39 -5.24 0.34
C SER A 149 30.05 -4.54 0.17
N THR A 150 30.08 -3.22 0.05
CA THR A 150 28.91 -2.39 -0.26
C THR A 150 28.25 -2.77 -1.58
N ALA A 151 29.05 -3.21 -2.57
CA ALA A 151 28.55 -3.68 -3.86
C ALA A 151 27.73 -4.98 -3.72
N VAL A 152 28.23 -5.97 -2.97
CA VAL A 152 27.47 -7.22 -2.72
C VAL A 152 26.20 -6.94 -1.91
N LEU A 153 26.28 -6.02 -0.96
CA LEU A 153 25.12 -5.58 -0.19
C LEU A 153 24.05 -4.94 -1.08
N LEU A 154 24.47 -4.07 -2.02
CA LEU A 154 23.58 -3.45 -3.00
C LEU A 154 22.91 -4.49 -3.90
N THR A 155 23.68 -5.44 -4.43
CA THR A 155 23.12 -6.53 -5.25
C THR A 155 22.10 -7.35 -4.45
N GLY A 156 22.43 -7.70 -3.21
CA GLY A 156 21.49 -8.39 -2.33
C GLY A 156 20.20 -7.59 -2.09
N GLN A 157 20.31 -6.29 -1.85
CA GLN A 157 19.15 -5.41 -1.65
C GLN A 157 18.27 -5.29 -2.90
N ILE A 158 18.86 -5.19 -4.10
CA ILE A 158 18.10 -5.20 -5.36
C ILE A 158 17.33 -6.51 -5.52
N LEU A 159 17.98 -7.64 -5.21
CA LEU A 159 17.37 -8.96 -5.32
C LEU A 159 16.24 -9.14 -4.29
N CYS A 160 16.43 -8.74 -3.04
CA CYS A 160 15.35 -8.74 -2.03
C CYS A 160 14.17 -7.87 -2.49
N GLY A 161 14.46 -6.72 -3.11
CA GLY A 161 13.47 -5.85 -3.74
C GLY A 161 12.57 -6.57 -4.74
N LEU A 162 13.11 -7.46 -5.58
CA LEU A 162 12.31 -8.23 -6.54
C LEU A 162 11.22 -9.05 -5.85
N SER A 163 11.56 -9.72 -4.75
CA SER A 163 10.60 -10.52 -3.98
C SER A 163 9.60 -9.64 -3.21
N TRP A 164 10.02 -8.50 -2.66
CA TRP A 164 9.08 -7.57 -2.01
C TRP A 164 8.07 -6.98 -2.99
N GLY A 165 8.50 -6.63 -4.21
CA GLY A 165 7.59 -6.16 -5.26
C GLY A 165 6.49 -7.17 -5.60
N VAL A 166 6.81 -8.46 -5.56
CA VAL A 166 5.84 -9.55 -5.71
C VAL A 166 4.85 -9.54 -4.53
N PHE A 167 5.33 -9.47 -3.28
CA PHE A 167 4.48 -9.49 -2.09
C PHE A 167 3.53 -8.28 -2.00
N ALA A 168 4.02 -7.09 -2.38
CA ALA A 168 3.26 -5.84 -2.35
C ALA A 168 2.00 -5.89 -3.23
N ILE A 169 2.00 -6.71 -4.28
CA ILE A 169 0.87 -6.88 -5.20
C ILE A 169 0.12 -8.18 -4.93
N ALA A 170 0.82 -9.30 -4.77
CA ALA A 170 0.21 -10.62 -4.58
C ALA A 170 -0.67 -10.68 -3.33
N GLY A 171 -0.23 -10.08 -2.22
CA GLY A 171 -0.98 -10.08 -0.96
C GLY A 171 -2.34 -9.40 -1.07
N PRO A 172 -2.40 -8.11 -1.42
CA PRO A 172 -3.66 -7.38 -1.57
C PRO A 172 -4.56 -7.97 -2.67
N SER A 173 -3.98 -8.44 -3.78
CA SER A 173 -4.75 -9.05 -4.87
C SER A 173 -5.41 -10.35 -4.44
N TYR A 174 -4.68 -11.26 -3.79
CA TYR A 174 -5.26 -12.50 -3.23
C TYR A 174 -6.35 -12.18 -2.19
N ALA A 175 -6.10 -11.21 -1.31
CA ALA A 175 -7.08 -10.75 -0.33
C ALA A 175 -8.38 -10.25 -1.00
N SER A 176 -8.27 -9.51 -2.10
CA SER A 176 -9.42 -8.96 -2.82
C SER A 176 -10.27 -10.03 -3.53
N GLU A 177 -9.65 -11.13 -3.97
CA GLU A 177 -10.31 -12.24 -4.65
C GLU A 177 -10.95 -13.23 -3.66
N VAL A 178 -10.35 -13.41 -2.48
CA VAL A 178 -10.81 -14.39 -1.48
C VAL A 178 -11.81 -13.82 -0.48
N CYS A 179 -11.76 -12.50 -0.21
CA CYS A 179 -12.65 -11.86 0.74
C CYS A 179 -13.85 -11.18 0.06
N PRO A 180 -15.04 -11.21 0.71
CA PRO A 180 -16.24 -10.58 0.18
C PRO A 180 -16.04 -9.07 0.02
N THR A 181 -16.77 -8.51 -0.94
CA THR A 181 -16.77 -7.08 -1.33
C THR A 181 -16.84 -6.14 -0.13
N ASN A 182 -17.70 -6.43 0.86
CA ASN A 182 -17.92 -5.61 2.05
C ASN A 182 -16.69 -5.51 2.98
N LEU A 183 -15.73 -6.43 2.88
CA LEU A 183 -14.50 -6.44 3.69
C LEU A 183 -13.29 -5.83 2.96
N ARG A 184 -13.38 -5.60 1.65
CA ARG A 184 -12.24 -5.18 0.82
C ARG A 184 -11.62 -3.85 1.28
N GLY A 185 -12.44 -2.88 1.67
CA GLY A 185 -11.95 -1.59 2.17
C GLY A 185 -11.19 -1.68 3.50
N TYR A 186 -11.48 -2.67 4.34
CA TYR A 186 -10.72 -2.89 5.59
C TYR A 186 -9.42 -3.65 5.33
N LEU A 187 -9.43 -4.57 4.38
CA LEU A 187 -8.25 -5.33 3.96
C LEU A 187 -7.17 -4.44 3.33
N THR A 188 -7.55 -3.44 2.55
CA THR A 188 -6.59 -2.47 2.01
C THR A 188 -5.93 -1.64 3.12
N ILE A 189 -6.64 -1.35 4.22
CA ILE A 189 -6.02 -0.66 5.36
C ILE A 189 -5.18 -1.63 6.20
N TYR A 190 -5.54 -2.91 6.27
CA TYR A 190 -4.73 -3.95 6.92
C TYR A 190 -3.33 -4.08 6.28
N VAL A 191 -3.22 -3.84 4.96
CA VAL A 191 -1.91 -3.77 4.28
C VAL A 191 -1.02 -2.69 4.87
N ASN A 192 -1.58 -1.48 5.11
CA ASN A 192 -0.84 -0.40 5.76
C ASN A 192 -0.46 -0.75 7.21
N LEU A 193 -1.33 -1.48 7.92
CA LEU A 193 -1.01 -1.99 9.26
C LEU A 193 0.15 -2.99 9.25
N CYS A 194 0.22 -3.88 8.26
CA CYS A 194 1.34 -4.81 8.10
C CYS A 194 2.67 -4.07 7.91
N TRP A 195 2.67 -2.99 7.11
CA TRP A 195 3.83 -2.10 6.98
C TRP A 195 4.25 -1.52 8.34
N ALA A 196 3.31 -0.95 9.09
CA ALA A 196 3.59 -0.36 10.39
C ALA A 196 4.12 -1.39 11.41
N ILE A 197 3.61 -2.63 11.40
CA ILE A 197 4.12 -3.73 12.22
C ILE A 197 5.59 -4.02 11.87
N GLY A 198 5.91 -4.14 10.58
CA GLY A 198 7.27 -4.41 10.12
C GLY A 198 8.25 -3.34 10.59
N GLN A 199 7.87 -2.07 10.42
CA GLN A 199 8.66 -0.92 10.86
C GLN A 199 8.84 -0.91 12.38
N PHE A 200 7.79 -1.17 13.14
CA PHE A 200 7.87 -1.22 14.61
C PHE A 200 8.83 -2.32 15.11
N ILE A 201 8.77 -3.51 14.52
CA ILE A 201 9.65 -4.62 14.87
C ILE A 201 11.11 -4.29 14.49
N ALA A 202 11.35 -3.69 13.32
CA ALA A 202 12.69 -3.26 12.92
C ALA A 202 13.28 -2.22 13.88
N ALA A 203 12.51 -1.19 14.25
CA ALA A 203 12.94 -0.19 15.22
C ALA A 203 13.27 -0.81 16.59
N GLY A 204 12.44 -1.75 17.07
CA GLY A 204 12.66 -2.43 18.35
C GLY A 204 13.92 -3.30 18.36
N VAL A 205 14.17 -4.04 17.27
CA VAL A 205 15.40 -4.84 17.12
C VAL A 205 16.64 -3.95 17.08
N LEU A 206 16.58 -2.82 16.36
CA LEU A 206 17.69 -1.88 16.24
C LEU A 206 18.00 -1.20 17.58
N GLU A 207 16.99 -0.75 18.32
CA GLU A 207 17.14 -0.18 19.66
C GLU A 207 17.76 -1.20 20.63
N GLY A 208 17.28 -2.44 20.62
CA GLY A 208 17.80 -3.51 21.49
C GLY A 208 19.27 -3.86 21.22
N LEU A 209 19.79 -3.58 20.02
CA LEU A 209 21.14 -3.94 19.60
C LEU A 209 22.11 -2.76 19.55
N VAL A 210 21.64 -1.50 19.72
CA VAL A 210 22.47 -0.30 19.46
C VAL A 210 23.64 -0.17 20.43
N SER A 211 23.47 -0.67 21.66
CA SER A 211 24.52 -0.68 22.68
C SER A 211 25.63 -1.69 22.38
N ARG A 212 25.39 -2.63 21.45
CA ARG A 212 26.32 -3.71 21.14
C ARG A 212 27.44 -3.22 20.22
N GLN A 213 28.68 -3.51 20.60
CA GLN A 213 29.89 -3.07 19.87
C GLN A 213 30.45 -4.12 18.90
N ASP A 214 29.85 -5.30 18.82
CA ASP A 214 30.32 -6.38 17.95
C ASP A 214 29.72 -6.27 16.53
N GLN A 215 30.31 -7.00 15.59
CA GLN A 215 29.76 -7.19 14.23
C GLN A 215 28.31 -7.73 14.21
N TRP A 216 27.85 -8.35 15.30
CA TRP A 216 26.48 -8.85 15.43
C TRP A 216 25.44 -7.74 15.52
N ALA A 217 25.85 -6.51 15.85
CA ALA A 217 24.95 -5.37 15.99
C ALA A 217 24.20 -5.07 14.68
N TYR A 218 24.84 -5.22 13.51
CA TYR A 218 24.19 -5.07 12.20
C TYR A 218 23.82 -6.40 11.52
N ARG A 219 24.42 -7.53 11.91
CA ARG A 219 24.09 -8.85 11.33
C ARG A 219 22.80 -9.46 11.89
N ILE A 220 22.53 -9.29 13.20
CA ILE A 220 21.31 -9.84 13.81
C ILE A 220 20.04 -9.25 13.17
N PRO A 221 19.90 -7.94 12.92
CA PRO A 221 18.69 -7.42 12.26
C PRO A 221 18.48 -8.00 10.86
N PHE A 222 19.55 -8.26 10.10
CA PHE A 222 19.43 -9.01 8.85
C PHE A 222 19.00 -10.46 9.07
N ALA A 223 19.52 -11.15 10.10
CA ALA A 223 19.12 -12.52 10.41
C ALA A 223 17.66 -12.63 10.86
N VAL A 224 17.13 -11.64 11.58
CA VAL A 224 15.72 -11.59 11.99
C VAL A 224 14.78 -11.59 10.78
N GLN A 225 15.23 -11.11 9.61
CA GLN A 225 14.42 -11.20 8.39
C GLN A 225 14.06 -12.66 8.03
N TRP A 226 14.89 -13.67 8.36
CA TRP A 226 14.56 -15.09 8.12
C TRP A 226 13.41 -15.62 8.98
N ALA A 227 13.02 -14.92 10.05
CA ALA A 227 11.93 -15.37 10.92
C ALA A 227 10.55 -15.36 10.21
N TRP A 228 10.40 -14.59 9.13
CA TRP A 228 9.12 -14.42 8.44
C TRP A 228 8.93 -15.33 7.22
N PRO A 229 9.89 -15.44 6.28
CA PRO A 229 9.69 -16.22 5.07
C PRO A 229 9.36 -17.70 5.33
N LEU A 230 10.00 -18.32 6.33
CA LEU A 230 9.84 -19.76 6.60
C LEU A 230 8.43 -20.11 7.10
N PRO A 231 7.87 -19.48 8.15
CA PRO A 231 6.48 -19.72 8.54
C PRO A 231 5.49 -19.36 7.44
N LEU A 232 5.69 -18.22 6.76
CA LEU A 232 4.79 -17.78 5.69
C LEU A 232 4.81 -18.73 4.50
N MET A 233 5.94 -19.37 4.20
CA MET A 233 6.03 -20.36 3.12
C MET A 233 5.20 -21.60 3.43
N ILE A 234 5.21 -22.06 4.69
CA ILE A 234 4.36 -23.17 5.14
C ILE A 234 2.88 -22.78 5.02
N VAL A 235 2.52 -21.58 5.49
CA VAL A 235 1.15 -21.07 5.38
C VAL A 235 0.71 -20.96 3.93
N CYS A 236 1.51 -20.36 3.05
CA CYS A 236 1.20 -20.22 1.63
C CYS A 236 1.09 -21.59 0.95
N TYR A 237 1.93 -22.56 1.35
CA TYR A 237 1.81 -23.92 0.85
C TYR A 237 0.47 -24.55 1.24
N PHE A 238 -0.10 -24.27 2.41
CA PHE A 238 -1.43 -24.80 2.77
C PHE A 238 -2.59 -23.95 2.29
N ALA A 239 -2.36 -22.68 1.96
CA ALA A 239 -3.39 -21.77 1.49
C ALA A 239 -4.08 -22.32 0.23
N PRO A 240 -5.42 -22.20 0.13
CA PRO A 240 -6.11 -22.51 -1.11
C PRO A 240 -5.71 -21.51 -2.20
N GLU A 241 -5.67 -21.96 -3.46
CA GLU A 241 -5.46 -21.06 -4.59
C GLU A 241 -6.70 -20.19 -4.80
N SER A 242 -6.54 -18.98 -5.34
CA SER A 242 -7.71 -18.11 -5.58
C SER A 242 -8.75 -18.80 -6.48
N PRO A 243 -10.03 -18.89 -6.06
CA PRO A 243 -11.08 -19.43 -6.91
C PRO A 243 -11.27 -18.62 -8.20
N TRP A 244 -11.07 -17.29 -8.16
CA TRP A 244 -11.18 -16.41 -9.33
C TRP A 244 -10.10 -16.73 -10.37
N TYR A 245 -8.87 -16.98 -9.92
CA TYR A 245 -7.78 -17.44 -10.79
C TYR A 245 -8.11 -18.77 -11.46
N LEU A 246 -8.66 -19.72 -10.71
CA LEU A 246 -9.00 -21.05 -11.23
C LEU A 246 -10.13 -20.99 -12.26
N VAL A 247 -11.15 -20.14 -12.04
CA VAL A 247 -12.22 -19.89 -13.03
C VAL A 247 -11.65 -19.24 -14.31
N ARG A 248 -10.76 -18.25 -14.19
CA ARG A 248 -10.08 -17.63 -15.35
C ARG A 248 -9.22 -18.60 -16.15
N LYS A 249 -8.75 -19.69 -15.53
CA LYS A 249 -8.00 -20.78 -16.17
C LYS A 249 -8.87 -21.95 -16.63
N ASP A 250 -10.19 -21.79 -16.58
CA ASP A 250 -11.16 -22.82 -16.96
C ASP A 250 -11.05 -24.12 -16.11
N ARG A 251 -10.55 -24.00 -14.88
CA ARG A 251 -10.38 -25.10 -13.91
C ARG A 251 -11.50 -25.10 -12.87
N LEU A 252 -12.73 -25.35 -13.32
CA LEU A 252 -13.94 -25.20 -12.51
C LEU A 252 -14.01 -26.16 -11.30
N ASP A 253 -13.52 -27.39 -11.44
CA ASP A 253 -13.51 -28.37 -10.35
C ASP A 253 -12.56 -27.96 -9.21
N ASP A 254 -11.38 -27.47 -9.57
CA ASP A 254 -10.42 -26.93 -8.59
C ASP A 254 -10.97 -25.67 -7.94
N ALA A 255 -11.68 -24.81 -8.70
CA ALA A 255 -12.34 -23.63 -8.17
C ALA A 255 -13.41 -24.00 -7.15
N ARG A 256 -14.23 -25.03 -7.42
CA ARG A 256 -15.22 -25.58 -6.49
C ARG A 256 -14.57 -26.10 -5.21
N HIS A 257 -13.47 -26.85 -5.33
CA HIS A 257 -12.73 -27.33 -4.17
C HIS A 257 -12.13 -26.18 -3.35
N SER A 258 -11.58 -25.16 -4.01
CA SER A 258 -11.05 -23.97 -3.33
C SER A 258 -12.15 -23.19 -2.59
N LEU A 259 -13.30 -22.97 -3.22
CA LEU A 259 -14.48 -22.39 -2.59
C LEU A 259 -14.94 -23.20 -1.37
N GLY A 260 -14.89 -24.53 -1.42
CA GLY A 260 -15.20 -25.37 -0.27
C GLY A 260 -14.23 -25.17 0.91
N ARG A 261 -12.92 -24.99 0.63
CA ARG A 261 -11.91 -24.72 1.67
C ARG A 261 -12.06 -23.33 2.29
N LEU A 262 -12.45 -22.34 1.49
CA LEU A 262 -12.65 -20.95 1.89
C LEU A 262 -14.02 -20.71 2.56
N GLY A 263 -15.06 -21.35 2.04
CA GLY A 263 -16.48 -21.13 2.32
C GLY A 263 -17.00 -21.57 3.67
N GLY A 264 -16.13 -21.95 4.62
CA GLY A 264 -16.55 -22.21 6.00
C GLY A 264 -17.56 -23.36 6.12
N ALA A 265 -18.82 -23.01 6.42
CA ALA A 265 -19.96 -23.92 6.61
C ALA A 265 -21.03 -23.77 5.51
N LYS A 266 -20.67 -23.24 4.34
CA LYS A 266 -21.59 -23.11 3.19
C LYS A 266 -22.01 -24.49 2.66
N THR A 267 -23.27 -24.61 2.27
CA THR A 267 -23.83 -25.81 1.64
C THR A 267 -23.26 -26.00 0.23
N ALA A 268 -23.28 -27.22 -0.30
CA ALA A 268 -22.84 -27.53 -1.66
C ALA A 268 -23.55 -26.68 -2.73
N ASP A 269 -24.84 -26.37 -2.52
CA ASP A 269 -25.63 -25.52 -3.41
C ASP A 269 -25.16 -24.07 -3.39
N GLN A 270 -24.86 -23.52 -2.21
CA GLN A 270 -24.30 -22.16 -2.07
C GLN A 270 -22.92 -22.05 -2.74
N ILE A 271 -22.10 -23.10 -2.66
CA ILE A 271 -20.80 -23.14 -3.34
C ILE A 271 -20.98 -23.18 -4.87
N SER A 272 -21.96 -23.95 -5.35
CA SER A 272 -22.25 -24.03 -6.79
C SER A 272 -22.84 -22.72 -7.34
N GLY A 273 -23.74 -22.07 -6.58
CA GLY A 273 -24.24 -20.73 -6.92
C GLY A 273 -23.14 -19.66 -6.93
N GLN A 274 -22.20 -19.71 -5.97
CA GLN A 274 -21.03 -18.83 -6.00
C GLN A 274 -20.12 -19.10 -7.20
N LEU A 275 -19.90 -20.37 -7.56
CA LEU A 275 -19.13 -20.71 -8.76
C LEU A 275 -19.80 -20.19 -10.03
N ALA A 276 -21.14 -20.31 -10.13
CA ALA A 276 -21.92 -19.77 -11.23
C ALA A 276 -21.80 -18.24 -11.35
N MET A 277 -21.90 -17.52 -10.22
CA MET A 277 -21.60 -16.09 -10.19
C MET A 277 -20.22 -15.78 -10.76
N MET A 278 -19.19 -16.51 -10.32
CA MET A 278 -17.82 -16.23 -10.72
C MET A 278 -17.60 -16.47 -12.21
N VAL A 279 -18.15 -17.56 -12.78
CA VAL A 279 -18.09 -17.84 -14.22
C VAL A 279 -18.80 -16.74 -15.02
N HIS A 280 -19.99 -16.33 -14.59
CA HIS A 280 -20.74 -15.23 -15.19
C HIS A 280 -19.91 -13.94 -15.22
N THR A 281 -19.39 -13.56 -14.05
CA THR A 281 -18.63 -12.31 -13.88
C THR A 281 -17.33 -12.34 -14.67
N VAL A 282 -16.56 -13.44 -14.65
CA VAL A 282 -15.32 -13.55 -15.44
C VAL A 282 -15.60 -13.44 -16.94
N LYS A 283 -16.72 -13.99 -17.41
CA LYS A 283 -17.09 -13.87 -18.82
C LYS A 283 -17.40 -12.43 -19.22
N ILE A 284 -18.20 -11.74 -18.40
CA ILE A 284 -18.48 -10.30 -18.59
C ILE A 284 -17.16 -9.51 -18.53
N GLU A 285 -16.33 -9.75 -17.52
CA GLU A 285 -15.01 -9.11 -17.39
C GLU A 285 -14.18 -9.34 -18.66
N SER A 286 -14.08 -10.56 -19.18
CA SER A 286 -13.30 -10.85 -20.40
C SER A 286 -13.81 -10.05 -21.61
N GLN A 287 -15.13 -9.99 -21.82
CA GLN A 287 -15.74 -9.28 -22.94
C GLN A 287 -15.66 -7.75 -22.80
N VAL A 288 -15.61 -7.23 -21.58
CA VAL A 288 -15.47 -5.80 -21.29
C VAL A 288 -14.00 -5.36 -21.26
N THR A 289 -13.08 -6.27 -20.92
CA THR A 289 -11.64 -6.01 -20.73
C THR A 289 -10.82 -6.26 -22.00
N GLU A 290 -11.31 -7.07 -22.95
CA GLU A 290 -10.65 -7.38 -24.23
C GLU A 290 -10.20 -6.12 -25.01
N ASP A 291 -10.88 -4.98 -24.83
CA ASP A 291 -10.53 -3.70 -25.48
C ASP A 291 -9.84 -2.67 -24.54
N THR A 292 -9.59 -3.00 -23.26
CA THR A 292 -9.05 -2.02 -22.30
C THR A 292 -7.55 -1.83 -22.45
N THR A 293 -7.15 -0.59 -22.75
CA THR A 293 -5.74 -0.21 -22.91
C THR A 293 -5.36 0.83 -21.86
N TYR A 294 -4.09 0.90 -21.45
CA TYR A 294 -3.59 1.95 -20.54
C TYR A 294 -3.92 3.39 -21.03
N LEU A 295 -4.07 3.59 -22.33
CA LEU A 295 -4.51 4.87 -22.92
C LEU A 295 -5.92 5.28 -22.49
N GLU A 296 -6.79 4.32 -22.16
CA GLU A 296 -8.14 4.60 -21.68
C GLU A 296 -8.14 5.22 -20.28
N CYS A 297 -7.16 4.86 -19.42
CA CYS A 297 -6.99 5.49 -18.11
C CYS A 297 -6.71 6.99 -18.20
N PHE A 298 -6.29 7.49 -19.37
CA PHE A 298 -5.99 8.90 -19.62
C PHE A 298 -7.07 9.59 -20.48
N ARG A 299 -8.24 8.98 -20.68
CA ARG A 299 -9.34 9.55 -21.47
C ARG A 299 -10.55 9.87 -20.61
N GLY A 300 -11.27 10.93 -20.98
CA GLY A 300 -12.60 11.25 -20.44
C GLY A 300 -12.64 11.42 -18.91
N ALA A 301 -13.63 10.77 -18.28
CA ALA A 301 -13.84 10.80 -16.83
C ALA A 301 -12.78 9.99 -16.07
N ASP A 302 -12.22 8.95 -16.69
CA ASP A 302 -11.20 8.09 -16.10
C ASP A 302 -9.84 8.79 -15.95
N LEU A 303 -9.54 9.82 -16.77
CA LEU A 303 -8.37 10.69 -16.54
C LEU A 303 -8.38 11.27 -15.13
N ARG A 304 -9.54 11.82 -14.71
CA ARG A 304 -9.68 12.44 -13.38
C ARG A 304 -9.58 11.39 -12.27
N ARG A 305 -10.11 10.19 -12.50
CA ARG A 305 -10.03 9.08 -11.54
C ARG A 305 -8.59 8.61 -11.36
N THR A 306 -7.88 8.44 -12.47
CA THR A 306 -6.47 8.05 -12.47
C THR A 306 -5.60 9.14 -11.84
N GLU A 307 -5.85 10.42 -12.15
CA GLU A 307 -5.20 11.56 -11.49
C GLU A 307 -5.36 11.47 -9.97
N ILE A 308 -6.61 11.31 -9.48
CA ILE A 308 -6.90 11.21 -8.04
C ILE A 308 -6.14 10.05 -7.41
N CYS A 309 -6.19 8.86 -8.02
CA CYS A 309 -5.50 7.68 -7.50
C CYS A 309 -3.98 7.89 -7.43
N CYS A 310 -3.37 8.42 -8.48
CA CYS A 310 -1.94 8.69 -8.53
C CYS A 310 -1.52 9.71 -7.45
N VAL A 311 -2.19 10.87 -7.40
CA VAL A 311 -1.82 11.96 -6.49
C VAL A 311 -2.08 11.60 -5.03
N SER A 312 -3.14 10.86 -4.73
CA SER A 312 -3.37 10.33 -3.38
C SER A 312 -2.27 9.39 -2.92
N PHE A 313 -1.73 8.56 -3.83
CA PHE A 313 -0.63 7.66 -3.51
C PHE A 313 0.68 8.42 -3.32
N PHE A 314 1.18 9.14 -4.33
CA PHE A 314 2.47 9.85 -4.21
C PHE A 314 2.41 11.05 -3.25
N GLY A 315 1.21 11.55 -2.94
CA GLY A 315 0.98 12.59 -1.95
C GLY A 315 1.36 12.17 -0.53
N GLN A 316 1.44 10.86 -0.26
CA GLN A 316 2.07 10.34 0.96
C GLN A 316 3.54 10.75 1.05
N ILE A 317 4.30 10.57 -0.02
CA ILE A 317 5.72 10.92 -0.07
C ILE A 317 5.92 12.43 -0.02
N LEU A 318 5.16 13.16 -0.84
CA LEU A 318 5.24 14.62 -0.89
C LEU A 318 4.84 15.31 0.43
N SER A 319 4.13 14.59 1.31
CA SER A 319 3.83 15.08 2.66
C SER A 319 5.02 15.00 3.64
N GLY A 320 6.20 14.57 3.18
CA GLY A 320 7.44 14.54 3.96
C GLY A 320 7.75 13.22 4.66
N SER A 321 7.15 12.11 4.22
CA SER A 321 7.34 10.80 4.87
C SER A 321 8.79 10.37 4.95
N SER A 322 9.59 10.64 3.92
CA SER A 322 11.01 10.27 3.89
C SER A 322 11.85 11.01 4.93
N PHE A 323 11.43 12.23 5.31
CA PHE A 323 12.05 12.97 6.41
C PHE A 323 11.62 12.40 7.77
N ALA A 324 10.31 12.25 7.98
CA ALA A 324 9.77 11.88 9.29
C ALA A 324 9.98 10.41 9.69
N TYR A 325 10.18 9.50 8.72
CA TYR A 325 10.50 8.09 8.97
C TYR A 325 12.01 7.78 9.02
N SER A 326 12.89 8.77 8.85
CA SER A 326 14.33 8.65 9.14
C SER A 326 14.80 9.58 10.29
N PRO A 327 14.13 9.60 11.45
CA PRO A 327 14.49 10.48 12.55
C PRO A 327 15.87 10.13 13.13
N SER A 328 16.25 8.84 13.14
CA SER A 328 17.51 8.41 13.76
C SER A 328 18.75 9.02 13.10
N TYR A 329 18.82 9.04 11.77
CA TYR A 329 19.97 9.63 11.07
C TYR A 329 20.03 11.15 11.27
N PHE A 330 18.87 11.83 11.22
CA PHE A 330 18.79 13.26 11.45
C PHE A 330 19.22 13.63 12.88
N PHE A 331 18.62 13.01 13.90
CA PHE A 331 18.91 13.34 15.29
C PHE A 331 20.32 12.94 15.72
N THR A 332 20.86 11.82 15.23
CA THR A 332 22.27 11.46 15.47
C THR A 332 23.22 12.48 14.87
N THR A 333 22.97 12.91 13.63
CA THR A 333 23.80 13.93 12.96
C THR A 333 23.66 15.31 13.61
N ALA A 334 22.49 15.63 14.16
CA ALA A 334 22.26 16.85 14.95
C ALA A 334 22.94 16.84 16.33
N GLY A 335 23.66 15.77 16.69
CA GLY A 335 24.40 15.66 17.96
C GLY A 335 23.60 15.02 19.11
N MET A 336 22.44 14.41 18.83
CA MET A 336 21.75 13.56 19.80
C MET A 336 22.50 12.23 19.97
N ALA A 337 22.61 11.75 21.20
CA ALA A 337 23.16 10.43 21.46
C ALA A 337 22.37 9.36 20.70
N ALA A 338 23.07 8.40 20.07
CA ALA A 338 22.46 7.34 19.27
C ALA A 338 21.33 6.62 20.01
N SER A 339 21.52 6.28 21.30
CA SER A 339 20.48 5.65 22.12
C SER A 339 19.17 6.44 22.14
N HIS A 340 19.21 7.77 22.32
CA HIS A 340 17.99 8.58 22.32
C HIS A 340 17.36 8.68 20.93
N ALA A 341 18.17 8.73 19.87
CA ALA A 341 17.68 8.79 18.50
C ALA A 341 16.99 7.49 18.03
N TYR A 342 17.44 6.32 18.51
CA TYR A 342 16.77 5.04 18.25
C TYR A 342 15.54 4.82 19.15
N GLN A 343 15.57 5.28 20.42
CA GLN A 343 14.37 5.32 21.28
C GLN A 343 13.25 6.17 20.69
N LEU A 344 13.60 7.34 20.13
CA LEU A 344 12.66 8.20 19.42
C LEU A 344 12.07 7.49 18.21
N ASN A 345 12.88 6.78 17.43
CA ASN A 345 12.40 6.01 16.28
C ASN A 345 11.44 4.88 16.69
N LEU A 346 11.77 4.16 17.76
CA LEU A 346 10.87 3.17 18.35
C LEU A 346 9.54 3.82 18.79
N GLY A 347 9.59 5.00 19.42
CA GLY A 347 8.40 5.76 19.78
C GLY A 347 7.56 6.19 18.57
N VAL A 348 8.21 6.74 17.53
CA VAL A 348 7.57 7.16 16.27
C VAL A 348 6.88 6.00 15.57
N THR A 349 7.53 4.84 15.49
CA THR A 349 6.98 3.63 14.85
C THR A 349 5.88 2.98 15.69
N ALA A 350 5.99 3.00 17.03
CA ALA A 350 4.91 2.56 17.92
C ALA A 350 3.65 3.42 17.74
N ILE A 351 3.83 4.73 17.66
CA ILE A 351 2.75 5.69 17.44
C ILE A 351 2.14 5.51 16.06
N ALA A 352 2.95 5.25 15.02
CA ALA A 352 2.45 4.95 13.69
C ALA A 352 1.60 3.66 13.68
N PHE A 353 2.01 2.63 14.42
CA PHE A 353 1.26 1.39 14.58
C PHE A 353 -0.11 1.63 15.25
N VAL A 354 -0.12 2.30 16.42
CA VAL A 354 -1.36 2.63 17.14
C VAL A 354 -2.25 3.56 16.32
N GLY A 355 -1.68 4.59 15.70
CA GLY A 355 -2.38 5.53 14.83
C GLY A 355 -3.05 4.83 13.65
N THR A 356 -2.38 3.85 13.04
CA THR A 356 -2.97 3.06 11.96
C THR A 356 -4.18 2.25 12.43
N ILE A 357 -4.15 1.68 13.64
CA ILE A 357 -5.31 0.97 14.23
C ILE A 357 -6.46 1.95 14.49
N CYS A 358 -6.17 3.13 15.06
CA CYS A 358 -7.17 4.16 15.31
C CYS A 358 -7.80 4.69 14.02
N SER A 359 -7.05 4.71 12.90
CA SER A 359 -7.55 5.19 11.62
C SER A 359 -8.78 4.40 11.13
N TRP A 360 -8.92 3.11 11.47
CA TRP A 360 -10.09 2.30 11.12
C TRP A 360 -11.37 2.88 11.73
N TRP A 361 -11.30 3.33 12.97
CA TRP A 361 -12.43 3.96 13.64
C TRP A 361 -12.71 5.36 13.06
N LEU A 362 -11.66 6.12 12.72
CA LEU A 362 -11.82 7.44 12.11
C LEU A 362 -12.45 7.37 10.72
N ILE A 363 -12.03 6.45 9.84
CA ILE A 363 -12.53 6.33 8.46
C ILE A 363 -14.02 5.94 8.42
N THR A 364 -14.50 5.21 9.43
CA THR A 364 -15.92 4.86 9.53
C THR A 364 -16.78 6.02 10.02
N HIS A 365 -16.24 6.87 10.91
CA HIS A 365 -16.98 7.99 11.51
C HIS A 365 -16.83 9.30 10.74
N PHE A 366 -15.68 9.53 10.10
CA PHE A 366 -15.35 10.73 9.34
C PHE A 366 -15.16 10.38 7.85
N GLY A 367 -15.58 11.27 6.96
CA GLY A 367 -15.44 11.09 5.51
C GLY A 367 -13.98 11.01 5.05
N ARG A 368 -13.72 10.34 3.92
CA ARG A 368 -12.36 10.13 3.38
C ARG A 368 -11.72 11.45 3.01
N ARG A 369 -12.49 12.34 2.37
CA ARG A 369 -12.01 13.65 1.93
C ARG A 369 -11.64 14.52 3.12
N THR A 370 -12.50 14.59 4.13
CA THR A 370 -12.27 15.42 5.31
C THR A 370 -10.98 15.03 5.98
N LEU A 371 -10.79 13.74 6.27
CA LEU A 371 -9.59 13.25 6.94
C LEU A 371 -8.31 13.44 6.11
N TYR A 372 -8.34 13.21 4.78
CA TYR A 372 -7.15 13.39 3.94
C TYR A 372 -6.74 14.86 3.83
N VAL A 373 -7.71 15.77 3.64
CA VAL A 373 -7.45 17.21 3.51
C VAL A 373 -6.98 17.80 4.83
N THR A 374 -7.66 17.49 5.95
CA THR A 374 -7.22 17.99 7.27
C THR A 374 -5.87 17.41 7.65
N GLY A 375 -5.64 16.12 7.38
CA GLY A 375 -4.36 15.45 7.54
C GLY A 375 -3.24 16.18 6.81
N GLN A 376 -3.36 16.36 5.49
CA GLN A 376 -2.36 17.08 4.69
C GLN A 376 -2.11 18.51 5.18
N GLY A 377 -3.16 19.23 5.61
CA GLY A 377 -3.02 20.58 6.15
C GLY A 377 -2.21 20.61 7.45
N VAL A 378 -2.50 19.70 8.38
CA VAL A 378 -1.76 19.59 9.64
C VAL A 378 -0.30 19.19 9.39
N LEU A 379 -0.05 18.18 8.53
CA LEU A 379 1.31 17.76 8.16
C LEU A 379 2.12 18.90 7.55
N CYS A 380 1.50 19.67 6.64
CA CYS A 380 2.12 20.84 6.02
C CYS A 380 2.55 21.88 7.07
N VAL A 381 1.66 22.23 7.99
CA VAL A 381 1.96 23.20 9.07
C VAL A 381 3.08 22.67 9.97
N THR A 382 3.03 21.40 10.36
CA THR A 382 4.07 20.79 11.20
C THR A 382 5.45 20.81 10.53
N LEU A 383 5.55 20.54 9.22
CA LEU A 383 6.82 20.60 8.49
C LEU A 383 7.40 22.02 8.41
N PHE A 384 6.55 23.03 8.19
CA PHE A 384 6.99 24.42 8.26
C PHE A 384 7.49 24.80 9.66
N ILE A 385 6.81 24.34 10.72
CA ILE A 385 7.25 24.58 12.10
C ILE A 385 8.63 23.96 12.34
N ILE A 386 8.86 22.71 11.92
CA ILE A 386 10.18 22.05 12.04
C ILE A 386 11.26 22.86 11.32
N GLY A 387 10.99 23.29 10.08
CA GLY A 387 11.91 24.12 9.32
C GLY A 387 12.22 25.46 9.99
N ILE A 388 11.20 26.12 10.56
CA ILE A 388 11.35 27.40 11.29
C ILE A 388 12.18 27.21 12.56
N ILE A 389 11.94 26.16 13.35
CA ILE A 389 12.71 25.87 14.57
C ILE A 389 14.18 25.71 14.22
N ASN A 390 14.49 24.89 13.21
CA ASN A 390 15.86 24.65 12.77
C ASN A 390 16.54 25.91 12.23
N ALA A 391 15.79 26.78 11.55
CA ALA A 391 16.34 28.05 11.06
C ALA A 391 16.54 29.09 12.16
N ALA A 392 15.79 29.00 13.27
CA ALA A 392 15.82 29.99 14.34
C ALA A 392 16.93 29.73 15.37
N THR A 393 17.24 28.46 15.69
CA THR A 393 18.26 28.14 16.70
C THR A 393 18.79 26.71 16.60
N ASP A 394 20.10 26.54 16.85
CA ASP A 394 20.78 25.23 16.95
C ASP A 394 20.85 24.71 18.39
N SER A 395 20.02 25.22 19.30
CA SER A 395 20.02 24.81 20.71
C SER A 395 19.62 23.35 20.90
N LYS A 396 20.15 22.69 21.93
CA LYS A 396 19.72 21.32 22.30
C LYS A 396 18.21 21.20 22.53
N SER A 397 17.57 22.25 23.05
CA SER A 397 16.11 22.32 23.21
C SER A 397 15.35 22.32 21.89
N ALA A 398 15.90 22.93 20.83
CA ALA A 398 15.27 22.94 19.52
C ALA A 398 15.29 21.55 18.89
N ILE A 399 16.37 20.79 19.03
CA ILE A 399 16.47 19.41 18.54
C ILE A 399 15.37 18.53 19.17
N TRP A 400 15.11 18.67 20.47
CA TRP A 400 14.03 17.95 21.15
C TRP A 400 12.63 18.44 20.72
N ALA A 401 12.47 19.73 20.46
CA ALA A 401 11.22 20.27 19.93
C ALA A 401 10.93 19.73 18.51
N GLU A 402 11.93 19.69 17.64
CA GLU A 402 11.84 19.06 16.31
C GLU A 402 11.46 17.59 16.41
N ALA A 403 12.06 16.83 17.34
CA ALA A 403 11.70 15.44 17.60
C ALA A 403 10.23 15.28 18.01
N ALA A 404 9.71 16.14 18.88
CA ALA A 404 8.30 16.14 19.28
C ALA A 404 7.38 16.43 18.08
N PHE A 405 7.74 17.37 17.22
CA PHE A 405 6.96 17.65 16.00
C PHE A 405 7.05 16.53 14.96
N CYS A 406 8.18 15.83 14.83
CA CYS A 406 8.28 14.63 14.00
C CYS A 406 7.36 13.50 14.51
N ILE A 407 7.28 13.31 15.83
CA ILE A 407 6.33 12.36 16.44
C ILE A 407 4.88 12.76 16.13
N PHE A 408 4.56 14.05 16.30
CA PHE A 408 3.23 14.57 16.00
C PHE A 408 2.85 14.45 14.52
N TRP A 409 3.82 14.70 13.62
CA TRP A 409 3.69 14.45 12.19
C TRP A 409 3.37 12.98 11.92
N SER A 410 4.10 12.04 12.54
CA SER A 410 3.92 10.59 12.32
C SER A 410 2.55 10.12 12.80
N LEU A 411 2.10 10.59 13.97
CA LEU A 411 0.76 10.32 14.48
C LEU A 411 -0.32 10.78 13.50
N THR A 412 -0.22 12.03 13.04
CA THR A 412 -1.18 12.62 12.12
C THR A 412 -1.20 11.86 10.79
N TYR A 413 -0.03 11.51 10.26
CA TYR A 413 0.12 10.77 9.01
C TYR A 413 -0.53 9.37 9.12
N ALA A 414 -0.24 8.65 10.21
CA ALA A 414 -0.77 7.31 10.45
C ALA A 414 -2.28 7.28 10.72
N LEU A 415 -2.85 8.35 11.28
CA LEU A 415 -4.30 8.48 11.49
C LEU A 415 -5.07 8.87 10.21
N THR A 416 -4.40 9.54 9.27
CA THR A 416 -5.07 10.19 8.13
C THR A 416 -4.49 9.70 6.80
N VAL A 417 -3.45 10.37 6.29
CA VAL A 417 -2.98 10.28 4.91
C VAL A 417 -2.60 8.85 4.51
N GLY A 418 -1.85 8.12 5.34
CA GLY A 418 -1.35 6.79 4.99
C GLY A 418 -2.48 5.79 4.70
N PRO A 419 -3.33 5.46 5.69
CA PRO A 419 -4.48 4.57 5.52
C PRO A 419 -5.46 5.01 4.42
N ILE A 420 -5.74 6.31 4.34
CA ILE A 420 -6.80 6.83 3.47
C ILE A 420 -6.40 6.79 2.00
N ALA A 421 -5.11 6.95 1.69
CA ALA A 421 -4.63 6.82 0.31
C ALA A 421 -5.02 5.46 -0.31
N TYR A 422 -4.89 4.37 0.45
CA TYR A 422 -5.29 3.03 0.01
C TYR A 422 -6.81 2.91 -0.19
N ALA A 423 -7.59 3.49 0.72
CA ALA A 423 -9.06 3.52 0.60
C ALA A 423 -9.50 4.29 -0.65
N VAL A 424 -9.00 5.52 -0.83
CA VAL A 424 -9.36 6.40 -1.96
C VAL A 424 -9.09 5.73 -3.31
N VAL A 425 -7.95 5.05 -3.46
CA VAL A 425 -7.58 4.42 -4.73
C VAL A 425 -8.50 3.23 -5.05
N SER A 426 -8.89 2.46 -4.03
CA SER A 426 -9.82 1.34 -4.20
C SER A 426 -11.27 1.80 -4.47
N GLU A 427 -11.67 2.95 -3.94
CA GLU A 427 -13.04 3.48 -4.06
C GLU A 427 -13.25 4.37 -5.30
N THR A 428 -12.20 5.07 -5.78
CA THR A 428 -12.30 6.05 -6.88
C THR A 428 -12.09 5.44 -8.26
N SER A 429 -11.43 4.28 -8.32
CA SER A 429 -11.14 3.59 -9.58
C SER A 429 -12.39 2.93 -10.17
N SER A 430 -12.60 3.14 -11.48
CA SER A 430 -13.70 2.50 -12.22
C SER A 430 -13.52 0.99 -12.22
N VAL A 431 -14.60 0.23 -12.07
CA VAL A 431 -14.52 -1.25 -11.96
C VAL A 431 -13.76 -1.85 -13.15
N ARG A 432 -14.02 -1.32 -14.35
CA ARG A 432 -13.37 -1.73 -15.61
C ARG A 432 -11.86 -1.47 -15.66
N LEU A 433 -11.39 -0.28 -15.25
CA LEU A 433 -9.97 0.09 -15.37
C LEU A 433 -9.19 -0.03 -14.04
N ARG A 434 -9.84 -0.52 -12.98
CA ARG A 434 -9.27 -0.56 -11.62
C ARG A 434 -7.89 -1.20 -11.53
N PRO A 435 -7.62 -2.40 -12.09
CA PRO A 435 -6.29 -2.99 -12.03
C PRO A 435 -5.22 -2.11 -12.68
N LEU A 436 -5.53 -1.50 -13.82
CA LEU A 436 -4.62 -0.62 -14.56
C LEU A 436 -4.37 0.69 -13.80
N THR A 437 -5.42 1.32 -13.28
CA THR A 437 -5.32 2.56 -12.50
C THR A 437 -4.55 2.36 -11.20
N ILE A 438 -4.78 1.26 -10.47
CA ILE A 438 -4.03 0.92 -9.26
C ILE A 438 -2.55 0.73 -9.59
N SER A 439 -2.24 0.00 -10.68
CA SER A 439 -0.86 -0.20 -11.14
C SER A 439 -0.16 1.11 -11.48
N LEU A 440 -0.85 2.01 -12.20
CA LEU A 440 -0.32 3.35 -12.53
C LEU A 440 -0.08 4.18 -11.26
N ALA A 441 -1.03 4.19 -10.32
CA ALA A 441 -0.91 4.93 -9.07
C ALA A 441 0.25 4.42 -8.21
N ARG A 442 0.44 3.09 -8.13
CA ARG A 442 1.57 2.51 -7.40
C ARG A 442 2.92 2.79 -8.09
N THR A 443 2.95 2.76 -9.43
CA THR A 443 4.16 3.12 -10.19
C THR A 443 4.53 4.58 -9.96
N ALA A 444 3.55 5.49 -10.00
CA ALA A 444 3.76 6.91 -9.72
C ALA A 444 4.29 7.12 -8.29
N TYR A 445 3.72 6.43 -7.30
CA TYR A 445 4.25 6.41 -5.93
C TYR A 445 5.72 6.00 -5.90
N GLN A 446 6.09 4.90 -6.56
CA GLN A 446 7.47 4.42 -6.55
C GLN A 446 8.44 5.37 -7.27
N ILE A 447 8.04 6.03 -8.36
CA ILE A 447 8.88 7.04 -9.03
C ILE A 447 9.14 8.23 -8.10
N ILE A 448 8.10 8.76 -7.45
CA ILE A 448 8.26 9.89 -6.52
C ILE A 448 9.02 9.46 -5.26
N ASN A 449 8.80 8.24 -4.77
CA ASN A 449 9.58 7.65 -3.69
C ASN A 449 11.06 7.54 -4.07
N ILE A 450 11.37 7.14 -5.31
CA ILE A 450 12.74 7.10 -5.83
C ILE A 450 13.37 8.50 -5.75
N VAL A 451 12.70 9.52 -6.29
CA VAL A 451 13.21 10.90 -6.24
C VAL A 451 13.41 11.36 -4.80
N SER A 452 12.47 11.08 -3.91
CA SER A 452 12.53 11.46 -2.50
C SER A 452 13.69 10.79 -1.76
N GLN A 453 13.90 9.49 -1.98
CA GLN A 453 14.98 8.71 -1.36
C GLN A 453 16.37 9.07 -1.93
N VAL A 454 16.45 9.68 -3.12
CA VAL A 454 17.68 10.32 -3.61
C VAL A 454 17.90 11.64 -2.90
N LEU A 455 16.89 12.51 -2.85
CA LEU A 455 17.05 13.87 -2.31
C LEU A 455 17.31 13.86 -0.80
N GLN A 456 16.65 12.98 -0.04
CA GLN A 456 16.68 12.98 1.42
C GLN A 456 18.09 12.79 2.00
N PRO A 457 18.91 11.80 1.58
CA PRO A 457 20.30 11.70 2.02
C PRO A 457 21.15 12.93 1.66
N TYR A 458 20.93 13.57 0.50
CA TYR A 458 21.66 14.79 0.13
C TYR A 458 21.32 15.96 1.05
N PHE A 459 20.05 16.09 1.44
CA PHE A 459 19.60 17.09 2.40
C PHE A 459 20.16 16.85 3.81
N MET A 460 20.24 15.59 4.24
CA MET A 460 20.68 15.24 5.60
C MET A 460 22.19 15.15 5.77
N ASN A 461 22.93 14.81 4.71
CA ASN A 461 24.36 14.55 4.82
C ASN A 461 25.15 15.86 5.02
N PRO A 462 25.95 15.99 6.10
CA PRO A 462 26.79 17.17 6.37
C PRO A 462 27.79 17.50 5.26
N THR A 463 28.23 16.50 4.49
CA THR A 463 29.21 16.67 3.41
C THR A 463 28.57 17.00 2.05
N ALA A 464 27.24 17.13 1.99
CA ALA A 464 26.49 17.45 0.78
C ALA A 464 25.74 18.79 0.93
N TRP A 465 24.40 18.80 0.86
CA TRP A 465 23.62 20.04 0.96
C TRP A 465 23.40 20.50 2.39
N ASN A 466 23.60 19.62 3.39
CA ASN A 466 23.53 19.92 4.82
C ASN A 466 22.35 20.82 5.21
N ALA A 467 21.18 20.54 4.63
CA ALA A 467 19.98 21.31 4.89
C ALA A 467 19.39 20.98 6.26
N SER A 468 19.77 19.84 6.87
CA SER A 468 19.37 19.46 8.23
C SER A 468 17.84 19.65 8.41
N GLY A 469 17.36 20.29 9.48
CA GLY A 469 15.94 20.50 9.71
C GLY A 469 15.27 21.49 8.73
N LYS A 470 16.05 22.32 8.01
CA LYS A 470 15.51 23.21 6.95
C LYS A 470 14.90 22.43 5.78
N THR A 471 15.18 21.13 5.68
CA THR A 471 14.49 20.20 4.78
C THR A 471 12.97 20.20 5.00
N GLY A 472 12.51 20.55 6.21
CA GLY A 472 11.09 20.79 6.51
C GLY A 472 10.44 21.85 5.63
N PHE A 473 11.17 22.88 5.17
CA PHE A 473 10.62 23.85 4.22
C PHE A 473 10.38 23.24 2.84
N PHE A 474 11.31 22.42 2.35
CA PHE A 474 11.18 21.78 1.04
C PHE A 474 9.97 20.83 1.03
N TRP A 475 9.90 19.92 2.01
CA TRP A 475 8.78 19.00 2.13
C TRP A 475 7.48 19.71 2.53
N GLY A 476 7.55 20.82 3.28
CA GLY A 476 6.40 21.66 3.59
C GLY A 476 5.80 22.31 2.34
N CYS A 477 6.63 22.78 1.41
CA CYS A 477 6.16 23.32 0.13
C CYS A 477 5.51 22.24 -0.76
N THR A 478 6.08 21.03 -0.81
CA THR A 478 5.45 19.93 -1.56
C THR A 478 4.13 19.48 -0.90
N ALA A 479 4.08 19.44 0.43
CA ALA A 479 2.89 19.16 1.21
C ALA A 479 1.79 20.23 1.02
N LEU A 480 2.19 21.50 0.85
CA LEU A 480 1.26 22.58 0.54
C LEU A 480 0.65 22.39 -0.85
N GLY A 481 1.46 21.99 -1.84
CA GLY A 481 0.98 21.65 -3.18
C GLY A 481 -0.04 20.51 -3.16
N THR A 482 0.24 19.43 -2.41
CA THR A 482 -0.71 18.31 -2.25
C THR A 482 -1.94 18.68 -1.45
N PHE A 483 -1.82 19.54 -0.44
CA PHE A 483 -2.96 20.07 0.32
C PHE A 483 -3.90 20.90 -0.56
N ILE A 484 -3.36 21.84 -1.34
CA ILE A 484 -4.14 22.65 -2.28
C ILE A 484 -4.84 21.73 -3.29
N TRP A 485 -4.11 20.79 -3.88
CA TRP A 485 -4.70 19.83 -4.80
C TRP A 485 -5.84 19.02 -4.14
N ALA A 486 -5.60 18.45 -2.95
CA ALA A 486 -6.59 17.65 -2.24
C ALA A 486 -7.84 18.46 -1.92
N TYR A 487 -7.69 19.74 -1.57
CA TYR A 487 -8.80 20.62 -1.26
C TYR A 487 -9.73 20.88 -2.47
N PHE A 488 -9.18 20.98 -3.68
CA PHE A 488 -9.94 21.26 -4.90
C PHE A 488 -10.40 20.01 -5.67
N ARG A 489 -9.58 18.96 -5.72
CA ARG A 489 -9.75 17.82 -6.64
C ARG A 489 -10.23 16.53 -5.97
N LEU A 490 -9.95 16.32 -4.68
CA LEU A 490 -10.31 15.09 -3.97
C LEU A 490 -11.83 15.07 -3.64
N PRO A 491 -12.59 14.10 -4.16
CA PRO A 491 -14.01 13.95 -3.87
C PRO A 491 -14.25 13.18 -2.55
N GLU A 492 -15.46 13.30 -2.00
CA GLU A 492 -15.93 12.44 -0.92
C GLU A 492 -16.63 11.21 -1.49
N THR A 493 -16.12 10.02 -1.16
CA THR A 493 -16.61 8.71 -1.63
C THR A 493 -17.51 8.00 -0.62
N ARG A 494 -17.61 8.51 0.61
CA ARG A 494 -18.37 7.86 1.68
C ARG A 494 -19.84 7.67 1.32
N GLY A 495 -20.31 6.43 1.51
CA GLY A 495 -21.74 6.07 1.42
C GLY A 495 -22.28 6.05 -0.01
N ARG A 496 -21.40 6.00 -1.02
CA ARG A 496 -21.77 5.93 -2.43
C ARG A 496 -21.45 4.56 -3.00
N THR A 497 -22.33 4.07 -3.88
CA THR A 497 -22.07 2.84 -4.64
C THR A 497 -21.08 3.13 -5.79
N TYR A 498 -20.48 2.09 -6.36
CA TYR A 498 -19.60 2.25 -7.52
C TYR A 498 -20.34 2.85 -8.72
N GLU A 499 -21.59 2.46 -8.94
CA GLU A 499 -22.45 2.98 -10.01
C GLU A 499 -22.79 4.47 -9.82
N GLU A 500 -23.12 4.89 -8.60
CA GLU A 500 -23.34 6.31 -8.28
C GLU A 500 -22.07 7.14 -8.52
N LEU A 501 -20.90 6.59 -8.16
CA LEU A 501 -19.61 7.22 -8.44
C LEU A 501 -19.36 7.31 -9.95
N ASP A 502 -19.64 6.27 -10.72
CA ASP A 502 -19.54 6.28 -12.19
C ASP A 502 -20.34 7.44 -12.80
N ILE A 503 -21.61 7.58 -12.40
CA ILE A 503 -22.48 8.66 -12.88
C ILE A 503 -21.94 10.05 -12.45
N LEU A 504 -21.45 10.21 -11.22
CA LEU A 504 -20.90 11.48 -10.72
C LEU A 504 -19.63 11.92 -11.49
N PHE A 505 -18.77 10.96 -11.81
CA PHE A 505 -17.55 11.22 -12.57
C PHE A 505 -17.86 11.51 -14.03
N GLU A 506 -18.83 10.81 -14.63
CA GLU A 506 -19.29 11.07 -16.01
C GLU A 506 -19.97 12.43 -16.15
N LYS A 507 -20.81 12.81 -15.18
CA LYS A 507 -21.43 14.16 -15.08
C LYS A 507 -20.42 15.27 -14.73
N ARG A 508 -19.13 14.95 -14.57
CA ARG A 508 -18.02 15.88 -14.24
C ARG A 508 -18.32 16.81 -13.06
N VAL A 509 -19.01 16.31 -12.03
CA VAL A 509 -19.41 17.12 -10.88
C VAL A 509 -18.15 17.67 -10.16
N PRO A 510 -18.14 18.92 -9.67
CA PRO A 510 -17.01 19.41 -8.88
C PRO A 510 -16.79 18.56 -7.62
N ALA A 511 -15.54 18.25 -7.28
CA ALA A 511 -15.19 17.33 -6.17
C ALA A 511 -15.85 17.70 -4.82
N ARG A 512 -16.11 19.00 -4.60
CA ARG A 512 -16.76 19.51 -3.39
C ARG A 512 -18.27 19.25 -3.31
N LYS A 513 -18.92 19.04 -4.44
CA LYS A 513 -20.37 18.78 -4.51
C LYS A 513 -20.70 17.29 -4.54
N PHE A 514 -19.69 16.41 -4.52
CA PHE A 514 -19.91 14.95 -4.53
C PHE A 514 -20.78 14.48 -3.37
N ALA A 515 -20.56 15.00 -2.17
CA ALA A 515 -21.36 14.65 -1.01
C ALA A 515 -22.82 15.14 -1.13
N SER A 516 -23.06 16.34 -1.68
CA SER A 516 -24.37 16.98 -1.74
C SER A 516 -25.20 16.66 -3.00
N THR A 517 -24.61 16.03 -4.01
CA THR A 517 -25.31 15.75 -5.27
C THR A 517 -26.11 14.46 -5.12
N HIS A 518 -27.43 14.55 -5.26
CA HIS A 518 -28.29 13.36 -5.33
C HIS A 518 -28.08 12.69 -6.69
N VAL A 519 -27.84 11.39 -6.68
CA VAL A 519 -27.73 10.56 -7.88
C VAL A 519 -28.56 9.33 -7.61
N ASP A 520 -29.56 9.12 -8.47
CA ASP A 520 -30.37 7.92 -8.44
C ASP A 520 -29.79 6.95 -9.47
N ALA A 521 -29.23 5.83 -9.02
CA ALA A 521 -28.58 4.84 -9.89
C ALA A 521 -29.59 4.15 -10.83
N TYR A 522 -30.90 4.28 -10.54
CA TYR A 522 -32.00 3.63 -11.27
C TYR A 522 -32.84 4.61 -12.12
N GLU A 523 -32.57 5.92 -12.08
CA GLU A 523 -33.15 6.85 -13.04
C GLU A 523 -32.44 6.72 -14.39
N SER A 524 -33.06 5.99 -15.31
CA SER A 524 -32.62 5.82 -16.70
C SER A 524 -32.22 7.18 -17.34
N PRO A 525 -31.12 7.26 -18.12
CA PRO A 525 -30.68 8.49 -18.80
C PRO A 525 -31.64 9.05 -19.87
N LEU A 526 -32.86 8.50 -19.99
CA LEU A 526 -33.78 8.80 -21.09
C LEU A 526 -34.91 9.78 -20.77
N ALA A 527 -35.00 10.33 -19.55
CA ALA A 527 -35.93 11.41 -19.27
C ALA A 527 -35.22 12.77 -19.42
N ALA A 528 -34.98 13.18 -20.66
CA ALA A 528 -34.88 14.62 -20.92
C ALA A 528 -36.22 15.26 -20.51
N PRO A 529 -36.24 16.39 -19.80
CA PRO A 529 -37.49 17.06 -19.50
C PRO A 529 -38.13 17.48 -20.82
N GLU A 530 -39.30 16.90 -21.14
CA GLU A 530 -40.17 17.45 -22.15
C GLU A 530 -40.43 18.91 -21.77
N THR A 531 -39.91 19.81 -22.57
CA THR A 531 -40.30 21.21 -22.56
C THR A 531 -41.81 21.26 -22.81
N GLU A 532 -42.60 21.43 -21.75
CA GLU A 532 -43.97 21.90 -21.86
C GLU A 532 -43.94 23.26 -22.55
N LYS A 533 -44.29 23.26 -23.83
CA LYS A 533 -44.85 24.43 -24.50
C LYS A 533 -46.25 24.64 -23.93
N ASN A 534 -46.44 25.74 -23.23
CA ASN A 534 -47.62 26.58 -23.35
C ASN A 534 -47.22 28.04 -23.20
#